data_AF-A0A947ZAD5-F1
#
_entry.id   AF-A0A947ZAD5-F1
#
_cell.length_a   1.000
_cell.length_b   1.000
_cell.length_c   1.000
_cell.angle_alpha   90.00
_cell.angle_beta   90.00
_cell.angle_gamma   90.00
#
_symmetry.space_group_name_H-M   'P 1'
#
loop_
_entity.id
_entity.type
_entity.pdbx_description
1 polymer ?
#
loop_
_entity_poly.entity_id
_entity_poly.type
_entity_poly.pdbx_seq_one_letter_code
_entity_poly.pdbx_strand_id
1 'polypeptide(L)'
;MPYAIVDTNQTSCYGETLAMGCVEPAVPFGGQDAQYLGYQPGYTDNSDGTVSDAVTGLMWIKSPDMDGDGVIDASDKLTWSEIQAYPETLNAQGFAGYSDWRLPTIKELYSLILFSGTDPSSGDESNLIPFIDTDYFDFAYGDASAGERTIDSQYASSNIYVGPTTVEDLLFGVNFADGRIKGYGLTMNNQEKTFLLILVRGNTSYGVNDYVDNGDGTVSDRATGLMWAQDDSGEGMIWEDALAYAQQMNAVEHLGYSDWRVPNIKELQSIIDYTRSPESSDSPALDPVFNATSFINELGEEDWPFVWSSTTHVGSNGSAAAASYVAFGKALGYMNGNWIDVHGAGAQRSDPKNGDPADYPTGFGPQGDAIRIFNYVRLVRGGATSDDSVLAPQTCGNGECDAGETLAICPEDCQSPSVCGDSVCAADETTVTCPADCTVEGPVSCETQADCDAPGGCPDELTEGCTCSDTPDGSKLCVPNCNTAEDCPPGPGGATMTCNPEGLCVPQ
;
A
#
# COMPACT_ATOMS: atom_id res chain seq x y z
N MET A 1 -13.61 -17.74 -1.45
CA MET A 1 -12.18 -18.00 -1.18
C MET A 1 -11.66 -16.79 -0.45
N PRO A 2 -10.61 -16.92 0.37
CA PRO A 2 -9.97 -15.74 0.93
C PRO A 2 -9.46 -14.82 -0.19
N TYR A 3 -9.46 -13.51 0.06
CA TYR A 3 -8.86 -12.48 -0.78
C TYR A 3 -7.73 -11.79 0.00
N ALA A 4 -6.68 -11.41 -0.70
CA ALA A 4 -5.55 -10.67 -0.15
C ALA A 4 -5.85 -9.18 -0.12
N ILE A 5 -5.63 -8.51 1.02
CA ILE A 5 -5.68 -7.04 1.09
C ILE A 5 -4.35 -6.51 0.56
N VAL A 6 -4.40 -5.65 -0.45
CA VAL A 6 -3.22 -4.98 -1.00
C VAL A 6 -2.63 -4.08 0.08
N ASP A 7 -1.31 -4.08 0.21
CA ASP A 7 -0.58 -3.20 1.10
C ASP A 7 -0.83 -1.71 0.77
N THR A 8 -0.62 -0.83 1.74
CA THR A 8 -0.77 0.61 1.54
C THR A 8 0.41 1.21 0.77
N ASN A 9 1.53 0.49 0.65
CA ASN A 9 2.80 0.96 0.10
C ASN A 9 3.40 2.13 0.89
N GLN A 10 3.05 2.25 2.18
CA GLN A 10 3.69 3.20 3.09
C GLN A 10 4.94 2.55 3.68
N THR A 11 6.12 2.96 3.20
CA THR A 11 7.40 2.35 3.62
C THR A 11 8.17 3.16 4.67
N SER A 12 7.72 4.37 4.97
CA SER A 12 8.35 5.25 5.97
C SER A 12 7.58 5.25 7.27
N CYS A 13 8.30 5.36 8.39
CA CYS A 13 7.71 5.68 9.69
C CYS A 13 7.69 7.19 9.93
N TYR A 14 6.75 7.65 10.75
CA TYR A 14 6.54 9.06 11.00
C TYR A 14 6.35 9.34 12.48
N GLY A 15 6.97 10.43 12.93
CA GLY A 15 6.65 11.00 14.24
C GLY A 15 5.38 11.82 14.18
N GLU A 16 5.30 12.82 15.05
CA GLU A 16 4.16 13.72 15.13
C GLU A 16 3.97 14.56 13.86
N THR A 17 5.05 15.03 13.22
CA THR A 17 4.95 15.99 12.09
C THR A 17 5.85 15.71 10.89
N LEU A 18 6.85 14.84 11.03
CA LEU A 18 7.86 14.55 10.01
C LEU A 18 8.16 13.04 9.96
N ALA A 19 8.76 12.62 8.85
CA ALA A 19 9.33 11.27 8.74
C ALA A 19 10.43 11.05 9.80
N MET A 20 10.56 9.81 10.23
CA MET A 20 11.60 9.34 11.15
C MET A 20 12.02 7.91 10.78
N GLY A 21 13.16 7.46 11.29
CA GLY A 21 13.51 6.04 11.23
C GLY A 21 12.46 5.20 11.95
N CYS A 22 12.15 4.02 11.42
CA CYS A 22 11.27 3.10 12.09
C CYS A 22 11.88 2.63 13.42
N VAL A 23 11.06 2.58 14.46
CA VAL A 23 11.48 2.20 15.81
C VAL A 23 10.71 0.98 16.26
N GLU A 24 11.32 0.17 17.12
CA GLU A 24 10.66 -1.01 17.69
C GLU A 24 9.27 -0.68 18.26
N PRO A 25 8.28 -1.57 18.11
CA PRO A 25 6.89 -1.27 18.49
C PRO A 25 6.71 -0.76 19.93
N ALA A 26 7.58 -1.16 20.87
CA ALA A 26 7.53 -0.74 22.27
C ALA A 26 8.02 0.71 22.55
N VAL A 27 8.43 1.46 21.52
CA VAL A 27 8.90 2.85 21.59
C VAL A 27 7.77 3.78 21.10
N PRO A 28 7.69 5.06 21.54
CA PRO A 28 6.81 6.06 20.94
C PRO A 28 6.83 6.03 19.41
N PHE A 29 5.64 6.04 18.80
CA PHE A 29 5.45 5.88 17.36
C PHE A 29 5.90 4.52 16.78
N GLY A 30 6.13 3.50 17.59
CA GLY A 30 6.34 2.13 17.11
C GLY A 30 5.03 1.41 16.79
N GLY A 31 5.06 0.46 15.86
CA GLY A 31 3.88 -0.30 15.40
C GLY A 31 3.06 0.42 14.32
N GLN A 32 3.70 1.25 13.49
CA GLN A 32 3.08 1.91 12.34
C GLN A 32 2.88 0.96 11.16
N ASP A 33 2.12 1.41 10.16
CA ASP A 33 1.86 0.70 8.89
C ASP A 33 3.13 0.13 8.26
N ALA A 34 4.15 0.98 8.07
CA ALA A 34 5.44 0.62 7.47
C ALA A 34 6.22 -0.50 8.18
N GLN A 35 5.83 -0.87 9.40
CA GLN A 35 6.49 -1.90 10.19
C GLN A 35 5.85 -3.28 10.03
N TYR A 36 4.75 -3.37 9.28
CA TYR A 36 4.07 -4.62 8.99
C TYR A 36 4.04 -4.85 7.49
N LEU A 37 4.62 -5.96 7.05
CA LEU A 37 4.61 -6.34 5.64
C LEU A 37 3.23 -6.87 5.25
N GLY A 38 2.58 -6.21 4.30
CA GLY A 38 1.41 -6.73 3.59
C GLY A 38 1.73 -7.22 2.17
N TYR A 39 0.69 -7.56 1.43
CA TYR A 39 0.81 -7.92 0.01
C TYR A 39 1.11 -6.70 -0.84
N GLN A 40 2.38 -6.48 -1.15
CA GLN A 40 2.81 -5.34 -1.95
C GLN A 40 2.06 -5.26 -3.29
N PRO A 41 1.71 -4.05 -3.77
CA PRO A 41 1.03 -3.87 -5.04
C PRO A 41 1.79 -4.57 -6.17
N GLY A 42 1.06 -5.30 -7.02
CA GLY A 42 1.64 -6.09 -8.10
C GLY A 42 0.78 -6.00 -9.35
N TYR A 43 1.16 -5.12 -10.27
CA TYR A 43 0.41 -4.85 -11.49
C TYR A 43 1.10 -5.42 -12.73
N THR A 44 0.33 -5.69 -13.78
CA THR A 44 0.83 -6.03 -15.11
C THR A 44 0.03 -5.27 -16.15
N ASP A 45 0.71 -4.42 -16.93
CA ASP A 45 0.11 -3.81 -18.13
C ASP A 45 -0.03 -4.88 -19.22
N ASN A 46 -1.27 -5.16 -19.63
CA ASN A 46 -1.55 -6.19 -20.63
C ASN A 46 -1.33 -5.68 -22.07
N SER A 47 -0.92 -4.42 -22.26
CA SER A 47 -0.67 -3.76 -23.54
C SER A 47 -1.88 -3.70 -24.47
N ASP A 48 -3.09 -3.76 -23.90
CA ASP A 48 -4.38 -3.71 -24.60
C ASP A 48 -5.37 -2.70 -24.00
N GLY A 49 -4.85 -1.78 -23.17
CA GLY A 49 -5.65 -0.81 -22.41
C GLY A 49 -6.16 -1.34 -21.06
N THR A 50 -5.67 -2.49 -20.61
CA THR A 50 -6.02 -3.06 -19.30
C THR A 50 -4.81 -3.33 -18.41
N VAL A 51 -5.04 -3.31 -17.10
CA VAL A 51 -4.05 -3.62 -16.06
C VAL A 51 -4.55 -4.79 -15.21
N SER A 52 -3.76 -5.84 -15.08
CA SER A 52 -4.03 -6.97 -14.17
C SER A 52 -3.44 -6.70 -12.80
N ASP A 53 -4.19 -6.95 -11.73
CA ASP A 53 -3.73 -6.89 -10.34
C ASP A 53 -3.54 -8.31 -9.80
N ALA A 54 -2.28 -8.67 -9.56
CA ALA A 54 -1.89 -10.01 -9.12
C ALA A 54 -2.29 -10.34 -7.68
N VAL A 55 -2.50 -9.31 -6.84
CA VAL A 55 -2.87 -9.48 -5.43
C VAL A 55 -4.37 -9.73 -5.32
N THR A 56 -5.16 -8.89 -5.96
CA THR A 56 -6.63 -8.96 -5.86
C THR A 56 -7.25 -9.94 -6.84
N GLY A 57 -6.54 -10.29 -7.92
CA GLY A 57 -7.10 -11.06 -9.04
C GLY A 57 -8.14 -10.26 -9.84
N LEU A 58 -8.13 -8.93 -9.70
CA LEU A 58 -8.94 -8.00 -10.50
C LEU A 58 -8.17 -7.61 -11.77
N MET A 59 -8.92 -7.19 -12.77
CA MET A 59 -8.38 -6.56 -13.97
C MET A 59 -9.16 -5.27 -14.22
N TRP A 60 -8.42 -4.21 -14.53
CA TRP A 60 -8.93 -2.84 -14.61
C TRP A 60 -8.76 -2.29 -16.02
N ILE A 61 -9.63 -1.37 -16.42
CA ILE A 61 -9.30 -0.46 -17.52
C ILE A 61 -8.19 0.46 -17.04
N LYS A 62 -7.20 0.73 -17.91
CA LYS A 62 -5.98 1.47 -17.56
C LYS A 62 -6.22 2.96 -17.36
N SER A 63 -7.13 3.55 -18.14
CA SER A 63 -7.28 4.99 -18.28
C SER A 63 -8.71 5.44 -18.02
N PRO A 64 -8.90 6.59 -17.33
CA PRO A 64 -10.19 7.24 -17.23
C PRO A 64 -10.51 8.17 -18.43
N ASP A 65 -9.67 8.22 -19.47
CA ASP A 65 -9.94 8.91 -20.74
C ASP A 65 -11.17 8.28 -21.42
N MET A 66 -12.32 8.95 -21.34
CA MET A 66 -13.62 8.44 -21.79
C MET A 66 -13.96 8.88 -23.21
N ASP A 67 -13.34 9.95 -23.71
CA ASP A 67 -13.60 10.48 -25.06
C ASP A 67 -12.54 10.05 -26.10
N GLY A 68 -11.41 9.51 -25.62
CA GLY A 68 -10.35 8.88 -26.39
C GLY A 68 -9.40 9.87 -27.07
N ASP A 69 -9.32 11.12 -26.58
CA ASP A 69 -8.45 12.14 -27.15
C ASP A 69 -6.99 12.09 -26.63
N GLY A 70 -6.72 11.27 -25.62
CA GLY A 70 -5.42 11.08 -25.00
C GLY A 70 -5.08 12.07 -23.90
N VAL A 71 -6.04 12.90 -23.45
CA VAL A 71 -5.90 13.87 -22.37
C VAL A 71 -6.98 13.59 -21.33
N ILE A 72 -6.58 13.44 -20.05
CA ILE A 72 -7.55 13.29 -18.96
C ILE A 72 -7.88 14.69 -18.43
N ASP A 73 -9.11 15.15 -18.66
CA ASP A 73 -9.60 16.46 -18.20
C ASP A 73 -11.08 16.45 -17.77
N ALA A 74 -11.72 17.62 -17.70
CA ALA A 74 -13.11 17.74 -17.29
C ALA A 74 -14.11 17.08 -18.27
N SER A 75 -13.73 16.88 -19.54
CA SER A 75 -14.58 16.30 -20.58
C SER A 75 -14.75 14.78 -20.47
N ASP A 76 -13.82 14.10 -19.79
CA ASP A 76 -13.90 12.67 -19.48
C ASP A 76 -14.89 12.31 -18.38
N LYS A 77 -15.33 13.32 -17.63
CA LYS A 77 -16.17 13.09 -16.46
C LYS A 77 -17.60 12.84 -16.89
N LEU A 78 -18.17 11.77 -16.35
CA LEU A 78 -19.50 11.30 -16.68
C LEU A 78 -20.47 11.58 -15.53
N THR A 79 -21.73 11.89 -15.86
CA THR A 79 -22.81 11.90 -14.87
C THR A 79 -23.06 10.50 -14.32
N TRP A 80 -23.72 10.39 -13.16
CA TRP A 80 -24.05 9.08 -12.59
C TRP A 80 -24.85 8.19 -13.55
N SER A 81 -25.80 8.78 -14.30
CA SER A 81 -26.60 8.03 -15.26
C SER A 81 -25.78 7.44 -16.41
N GLU A 82 -24.77 8.17 -16.89
CA GLU A 82 -23.83 7.72 -17.93
C GLU A 82 -22.90 6.63 -17.39
N ILE A 83 -22.39 6.81 -16.17
CA ILE A 83 -21.54 5.82 -15.47
C ILE A 83 -22.27 4.47 -15.34
N GLN A 84 -23.54 4.48 -14.96
CA GLN A 84 -24.34 3.26 -14.84
C GLN A 84 -24.54 2.55 -16.18
N ALA A 85 -24.63 3.29 -17.29
CA ALA A 85 -24.83 2.74 -18.63
C ALA A 85 -23.53 2.28 -19.32
N TYR A 86 -22.38 2.81 -18.89
CA TYR A 86 -21.10 2.59 -19.58
C TYR A 86 -20.65 1.12 -19.63
N PRO A 87 -20.78 0.29 -18.57
CA PRO A 87 -20.40 -1.11 -18.62
C PRO A 87 -21.11 -1.91 -19.73
N GLU A 88 -22.42 -1.69 -19.95
CA GLU A 88 -23.15 -2.35 -21.03
C GLU A 88 -22.60 -1.95 -22.41
N THR A 89 -22.24 -0.67 -22.57
CA THR A 89 -21.64 -0.14 -23.79
C THR A 89 -20.27 -0.78 -24.05
N LEU A 90 -19.39 -0.82 -23.05
CA LEU A 90 -18.06 -1.38 -23.17
C LEU A 90 -18.10 -2.90 -23.43
N ASN A 91 -19.01 -3.61 -22.75
CA ASN A 91 -19.20 -5.05 -22.93
C ASN A 91 -19.72 -5.41 -24.32
N ALA A 92 -20.62 -4.59 -24.90
CA ALA A 92 -21.09 -4.79 -26.26
C ALA A 92 -19.99 -4.59 -27.33
N GLN A 93 -18.97 -3.78 -27.01
CA GLN A 93 -17.80 -3.57 -27.87
C GLN A 93 -16.78 -4.72 -27.77
N GLY A 94 -16.84 -5.54 -26.73
CA GLY A 94 -15.84 -6.59 -26.50
C GLY A 94 -14.45 -6.02 -26.16
N PHE A 95 -14.39 -4.92 -25.41
CA PHE A 95 -13.15 -4.22 -25.08
C PHE A 95 -12.11 -5.17 -24.46
N ALA A 96 -10.88 -5.12 -24.99
CA ALA A 96 -9.78 -6.05 -24.66
C ALA A 96 -10.14 -7.55 -24.78
N GLY A 97 -11.16 -7.89 -25.59
CA GLY A 97 -11.64 -9.27 -25.75
C GLY A 97 -12.58 -9.75 -24.64
N TYR A 98 -13.06 -8.86 -23.77
CA TYR A 98 -13.91 -9.19 -22.63
C TYR A 98 -15.30 -8.52 -22.69
N SER A 99 -16.26 -9.10 -21.98
CA SER A 99 -17.67 -8.65 -21.99
C SER A 99 -18.34 -8.75 -20.61
N ASP A 100 -17.54 -8.72 -19.55
CA ASP A 100 -17.92 -8.83 -18.14
C ASP A 100 -17.38 -7.65 -17.30
N TRP A 101 -17.11 -6.51 -17.94
CA TRP A 101 -16.77 -5.26 -17.28
C TRP A 101 -17.93 -4.75 -16.44
N ARG A 102 -17.61 -4.23 -15.26
CA ARG A 102 -18.59 -3.70 -14.29
C ARG A 102 -18.01 -2.50 -13.54
N LEU A 103 -18.89 -1.74 -12.90
CA LEU A 103 -18.48 -0.73 -11.94
C LEU A 103 -17.75 -1.42 -10.77
N PRO A 104 -16.65 -0.83 -10.27
CA PRO A 104 -15.99 -1.32 -9.06
C PRO A 104 -16.85 -1.03 -7.83
N THR A 105 -16.83 -1.92 -6.85
CA THR A 105 -17.23 -1.56 -5.50
C THR A 105 -16.22 -0.59 -4.90
N ILE A 106 -16.58 0.13 -3.85
CA ILE A 106 -15.67 1.04 -3.16
C ILE A 106 -14.49 0.29 -2.53
N LYS A 107 -14.68 -0.96 -2.07
CA LYS A 107 -13.60 -1.82 -1.58
C LYS A 107 -12.61 -2.17 -2.69
N GLU A 108 -13.10 -2.53 -3.88
CA GLU A 108 -12.24 -2.79 -5.04
C GLU A 108 -11.53 -1.52 -5.50
N LEU A 109 -12.23 -0.39 -5.64
CA LEU A 109 -11.62 0.86 -6.10
C LEU A 109 -10.55 1.37 -5.11
N TYR A 110 -10.78 1.19 -3.81
CA TYR A 110 -9.83 1.56 -2.77
C TYR A 110 -8.60 0.63 -2.72
N SER A 111 -8.65 -0.58 -3.29
CA SER A 111 -7.48 -1.47 -3.31
C SER A 111 -6.32 -0.87 -4.09
N LEU A 112 -6.61 0.02 -5.06
CA LEU A 112 -5.64 0.73 -5.88
C LEU A 112 -4.95 1.90 -5.14
N ILE A 113 -5.47 2.35 -3.99
CA ILE A 113 -4.92 3.52 -3.31
C ILE A 113 -3.52 3.23 -2.74
N LEU A 114 -2.55 4.12 -2.93
CA LEU A 114 -1.20 3.99 -2.39
C LEU A 114 -0.85 5.17 -1.49
N PHE A 115 -0.56 4.91 -0.22
CA PHE A 115 -0.17 5.90 0.79
C PHE A 115 1.32 6.30 0.70
N SER A 116 1.97 5.97 -0.42
CA SER A 116 3.17 6.65 -0.93
C SER A 116 2.85 7.99 -1.61
N GLY A 117 1.58 8.27 -1.93
CA GLY A 117 1.10 9.56 -2.44
C GLY A 117 1.12 10.68 -1.39
N THR A 118 0.95 11.92 -1.84
CA THR A 118 0.98 13.12 -0.99
C THR A 118 -0.22 14.04 -1.22
N ASP A 119 -0.84 14.50 -0.13
CA ASP A 119 -2.07 15.31 -0.17
C ASP A 119 -1.76 16.77 -0.59
N PRO A 120 -2.29 17.25 -1.73
CA PRO A 120 -2.09 18.62 -2.22
C PRO A 120 -2.78 19.68 -1.35
N SER A 121 -3.66 19.29 -0.42
CA SER A 121 -4.44 20.23 0.41
C SER A 121 -3.58 21.12 1.32
N SER A 122 -2.27 20.83 1.42
CA SER A 122 -1.28 21.68 2.09
C SER A 122 -0.95 22.98 1.33
N GLY A 123 -1.35 23.07 0.05
CA GLY A 123 -1.18 24.25 -0.82
C GLY A 123 0.14 24.28 -1.60
N ASP A 124 1.03 23.31 -1.42
CA ASP A 124 2.21 23.13 -2.26
C ASP A 124 1.88 22.17 -3.41
N GLU A 125 1.80 22.71 -4.63
CA GLU A 125 1.50 21.94 -5.85
C GLU A 125 2.76 21.67 -6.69
N SER A 126 3.95 21.95 -6.16
CA SER A 126 5.21 21.81 -6.92
C SER A 126 5.65 20.36 -7.12
N ASN A 127 5.31 19.47 -6.18
CA ASN A 127 5.72 18.07 -6.16
C ASN A 127 4.55 17.17 -5.72
N LEU A 128 3.54 17.07 -6.56
CA LEU A 128 2.36 16.24 -6.29
C LEU A 128 2.62 14.79 -6.68
N ILE A 129 2.35 13.86 -5.76
CA ILE A 129 2.42 12.43 -6.00
C ILE A 129 1.02 11.86 -5.77
N PRO A 130 0.33 11.35 -6.80
CA PRO A 130 -1.01 10.84 -6.61
C PRO A 130 -0.97 9.53 -5.81
N PHE A 131 -2.09 9.20 -5.18
CA PHE A 131 -2.26 7.98 -4.39
C PHE A 131 -2.59 6.77 -5.28
N ILE A 132 -2.00 6.68 -6.47
CA ILE A 132 -2.15 5.57 -7.42
C ILE A 132 -0.84 5.34 -8.16
N ASP A 133 -0.59 4.10 -8.58
CA ASP A 133 0.61 3.74 -9.34
C ASP A 133 0.50 4.24 -10.80
N THR A 134 1.15 5.36 -11.09
CA THR A 134 1.13 5.99 -12.41
C THR A 134 2.00 5.30 -13.46
N ASP A 135 2.81 4.31 -13.07
CA ASP A 135 3.51 3.49 -14.06
C ASP A 135 2.54 2.53 -14.78
N TYR A 136 1.42 2.20 -14.12
CA TYR A 136 0.41 1.29 -14.66
C TYR A 136 -0.89 1.99 -15.03
N PHE A 137 -1.38 2.94 -14.23
CA PHE A 137 -2.65 3.63 -14.41
C PHE A 137 -2.47 5.05 -14.89
N ASP A 138 -3.26 5.46 -15.88
CA ASP A 138 -3.24 6.85 -16.32
C ASP A 138 -4.03 7.71 -15.31
N PHE A 139 -3.50 8.89 -15.00
CA PHE A 139 -4.07 9.77 -13.99
C PHE A 139 -3.83 11.24 -14.34
N ALA A 140 -4.81 12.09 -14.00
CA ALA A 140 -4.64 13.54 -13.96
C ALA A 140 -5.30 14.16 -12.72
N TYR A 141 -4.69 15.25 -12.23
CA TYR A 141 -5.29 16.18 -11.28
C TYR A 141 -6.41 16.98 -11.95
N GLY A 142 -7.21 17.70 -11.16
CA GLY A 142 -8.34 18.47 -11.71
C GLY A 142 -7.93 19.52 -12.75
N ASP A 143 -8.80 19.75 -13.72
CA ASP A 143 -8.56 20.65 -14.85
C ASP A 143 -8.78 22.12 -14.48
N ALA A 144 -7.68 22.80 -14.19
CA ALA A 144 -7.68 24.23 -13.89
C ALA A 144 -8.23 25.09 -15.04
N SER A 145 -8.18 24.62 -16.30
CA SER A 145 -8.71 25.35 -17.46
C SER A 145 -10.24 25.37 -17.50
N ALA A 146 -10.87 24.33 -16.96
CA ALA A 146 -12.30 24.23 -16.68
C ALA A 146 -12.72 24.83 -15.32
N GLY A 147 -11.78 25.39 -14.55
CA GLY A 147 -12.04 26.02 -13.26
C GLY A 147 -12.10 25.05 -12.09
N GLU A 148 -11.57 23.83 -12.28
CA GLU A 148 -11.49 22.82 -11.23
C GLU A 148 -10.29 23.07 -10.29
N ARG A 149 -10.40 22.53 -9.08
CA ARG A 149 -9.29 22.47 -8.13
C ARG A 149 -8.44 21.24 -8.43
N THR A 150 -7.20 21.25 -7.99
CA THR A 150 -6.26 20.11 -8.07
C THR A 150 -6.85 18.78 -7.60
N ILE A 151 -7.69 18.81 -6.57
CA ILE A 151 -8.33 17.62 -5.99
C ILE A 151 -9.64 17.19 -6.67
N ASP A 152 -10.04 17.85 -7.77
CA ASP A 152 -11.31 17.55 -8.43
C ASP A 152 -11.27 16.29 -9.32
N SER A 153 -10.48 15.27 -8.95
CA SER A 153 -10.31 14.00 -9.67
C SER A 153 -11.05 12.83 -8.98
N GLN A 154 -12.36 12.98 -8.78
CA GLN A 154 -13.16 11.96 -8.07
C GLN A 154 -13.53 10.78 -8.98
N TYR A 155 -13.20 9.56 -8.56
CA TYR A 155 -13.55 8.31 -9.25
C TYR A 155 -14.80 7.68 -8.63
N ALA A 156 -15.79 7.38 -9.47
CA ALA A 156 -17.04 6.77 -9.05
C ALA A 156 -16.89 5.28 -8.72
N SER A 157 -17.58 4.83 -7.67
CA SER A 157 -17.80 3.40 -7.39
C SER A 157 -19.25 2.98 -7.70
N SER A 158 -19.63 1.76 -7.32
CA SER A 158 -21.00 1.27 -7.35
C SER A 158 -21.76 1.47 -6.03
N ASN A 159 -21.11 2.02 -4.99
CA ASN A 159 -21.67 2.13 -3.64
C ASN A 159 -22.34 3.49 -3.43
N ILE A 160 -23.68 3.49 -3.40
CA ILE A 160 -24.48 4.63 -2.93
C ILE A 160 -24.59 4.56 -1.40
N TYR A 161 -24.41 5.69 -0.73
CA TYR A 161 -24.60 5.79 0.71
C TYR A 161 -26.06 5.52 1.08
N VAL A 162 -26.26 4.65 2.06
CA VAL A 162 -27.60 4.21 2.47
C VAL A 162 -28.29 5.16 3.45
N GLY A 163 -27.56 6.11 4.04
CA GLY A 163 -28.13 7.10 4.96
C GLY A 163 -28.91 8.20 4.21
N PRO A 164 -30.14 8.55 4.63
CA PRO A 164 -30.86 9.71 4.10
C PRO A 164 -30.15 11.01 4.46
N THR A 165 -29.22 11.47 3.61
CA THR A 165 -28.66 12.80 3.86
C THR A 165 -29.74 13.85 3.64
N THR A 166 -29.73 14.88 4.49
CA THR A 166 -30.69 16.00 4.41
C THR A 166 -30.53 16.85 3.16
N VAL A 167 -29.57 16.52 2.28
CA VAL A 167 -29.16 17.34 1.16
C VAL A 167 -29.36 16.58 -0.16
N GLU A 168 -28.77 15.39 -0.37
CA GLU A 168 -28.80 14.63 -1.64
C GLU A 168 -28.43 13.13 -1.48
N ASP A 169 -28.64 12.30 -2.51
CA ASP A 169 -28.01 10.97 -2.56
C ASP A 169 -26.48 11.14 -2.66
N LEU A 170 -25.72 10.40 -1.84
CA LEU A 170 -24.25 10.39 -1.91
C LEU A 170 -23.74 9.13 -2.61
N LEU A 171 -22.78 9.31 -3.51
CA LEU A 171 -21.99 8.24 -4.12
C LEU A 171 -20.64 8.14 -3.42
N PHE A 172 -20.29 6.99 -2.86
CA PHE A 172 -18.91 6.77 -2.42
C PHE A 172 -17.98 6.72 -3.62
N GLY A 173 -16.93 7.52 -3.58
CA GLY A 173 -15.86 7.50 -4.56
C GLY A 173 -14.49 7.54 -3.89
N VAL A 174 -13.47 7.19 -4.68
CA VAL A 174 -12.06 7.36 -4.30
C VAL A 174 -11.52 8.57 -5.03
N ASN A 175 -10.68 9.34 -4.35
CA ASN A 175 -9.96 10.44 -4.97
C ASN A 175 -8.46 10.22 -4.83
N PHE A 176 -7.85 9.73 -5.92
CA PHE A 176 -6.41 9.47 -5.96
C PHE A 176 -5.58 10.77 -5.95
N ALA A 177 -6.19 11.94 -6.14
CA ALA A 177 -5.51 13.21 -5.96
C ALA A 177 -5.26 13.56 -4.48
N ASP A 178 -6.10 13.09 -3.55
CA ASP A 178 -6.06 13.52 -2.14
C ASP A 178 -6.18 12.38 -1.11
N GLY A 179 -6.10 11.12 -1.56
CA GLY A 179 -5.91 9.96 -0.70
C GLY A 179 -7.13 9.55 0.14
N ARG A 180 -8.36 9.77 -0.36
CA ARG A 180 -9.59 9.64 0.48
C ARG A 180 -10.74 8.87 -0.18
N ILE A 181 -11.58 8.28 0.69
CA ILE A 181 -12.96 7.87 0.36
C ILE A 181 -13.92 8.91 0.92
N LYS A 182 -14.80 9.45 0.07
CA LYS A 182 -15.86 10.37 0.49
C LYS A 182 -17.18 9.99 -0.17
N GLY A 183 -18.28 10.26 0.52
CA GLY A 183 -19.59 10.38 -0.10
C GLY A 183 -19.69 11.70 -0.87
N TYR A 184 -19.87 11.63 -2.18
CA TYR A 184 -20.03 12.79 -3.04
C TYR A 184 -21.50 12.96 -3.41
N GLY A 185 -22.05 14.15 -3.23
CA GLY A 185 -23.37 14.50 -3.75
C GLY A 185 -23.44 14.29 -5.26
N LEU A 186 -24.56 13.75 -5.73
CA LEU A 186 -24.82 13.56 -7.16
C LEU A 186 -25.16 14.85 -7.89
N THR A 187 -25.39 15.96 -7.18
CA THR A 187 -25.56 17.27 -7.79
C THR A 187 -24.67 18.33 -7.14
N MET A 188 -24.37 19.38 -7.89
CA MET A 188 -23.65 20.56 -7.42
C MET A 188 -24.21 21.79 -8.14
N ASN A 189 -24.56 22.84 -7.38
CA ASN A 189 -25.15 24.07 -7.94
C ASN A 189 -26.41 23.82 -8.81
N ASN A 190 -27.25 22.86 -8.42
CA ASN A 190 -28.44 22.40 -9.17
C ASN A 190 -28.14 21.81 -10.56
N GLN A 191 -26.93 21.29 -10.78
CA GLN A 191 -26.54 20.52 -11.97
C GLN A 191 -26.06 19.14 -11.54
N GLU A 192 -26.24 18.12 -12.38
CA GLU A 192 -25.66 16.81 -12.12
C GLU A 192 -24.14 16.93 -11.99
N LYS A 193 -23.60 16.33 -10.93
CA LYS A 193 -22.17 16.26 -10.73
C LYS A 193 -21.61 15.13 -11.61
N THR A 194 -20.42 15.35 -12.16
CA THR A 194 -19.70 14.39 -12.98
C THR A 194 -18.50 13.80 -12.25
N PHE A 195 -18.07 12.60 -12.64
CA PHE A 195 -17.00 11.83 -12.01
C PHE A 195 -16.15 11.12 -13.06
N LEU A 196 -14.89 10.84 -12.73
CA LEU A 196 -14.03 9.94 -13.50
C LEU A 196 -14.48 8.49 -13.29
N LEU A 197 -14.20 7.65 -14.29
CA LEU A 197 -14.62 6.25 -14.30
C LEU A 197 -13.44 5.34 -14.64
N ILE A 198 -13.24 4.30 -13.84
CA ILE A 198 -12.52 3.09 -14.26
C ILE A 198 -13.38 1.87 -13.99
N LEU A 199 -13.46 0.96 -14.96
CA LEU A 199 -14.18 -0.30 -14.83
C LEU A 199 -13.27 -1.44 -14.43
N VAL A 200 -13.86 -2.43 -13.78
CA VAL A 200 -13.17 -3.61 -13.29
C VAL A 200 -13.85 -4.89 -13.78
N ARG A 201 -13.10 -5.99 -13.81
CA ARG A 201 -13.57 -7.35 -14.01
C ARG A 201 -12.73 -8.34 -13.19
N GLY A 202 -13.08 -9.61 -13.21
CA GLY A 202 -12.34 -10.66 -12.49
C GLY A 202 -12.93 -10.97 -11.12
N ASN A 203 -12.09 -11.06 -10.07
CA ASN A 203 -12.46 -11.57 -8.75
C ASN A 203 -13.69 -10.87 -8.13
N THR A 204 -14.86 -11.53 -8.18
CA THR A 204 -16.10 -11.01 -7.58
C THR A 204 -16.23 -11.25 -6.08
N SER A 205 -15.24 -11.90 -5.45
CA SER A 205 -15.24 -12.16 -4.01
C SER A 205 -14.40 -11.17 -3.21
N TYR A 206 -13.66 -10.28 -3.89
CA TYR A 206 -12.90 -9.23 -3.23
C TYR A 206 -13.83 -8.30 -2.45
N GLY A 207 -13.51 -8.07 -1.17
CA GLY A 207 -14.31 -7.22 -0.29
C GLY A 207 -15.58 -7.87 0.30
N VAL A 208 -15.84 -9.15 0.00
CA VAL A 208 -16.91 -9.94 0.63
C VAL A 208 -16.35 -10.60 1.90
N ASN A 209 -16.78 -10.11 3.05
CA ASN A 209 -16.30 -10.62 4.34
C ASN A 209 -16.93 -11.96 4.72
N ASP A 210 -16.24 -12.73 5.58
CA ASP A 210 -16.72 -14.00 6.11
C ASP A 210 -16.32 -14.14 7.59
N TYR A 211 -17.13 -13.53 8.46
CA TYR A 211 -16.85 -13.46 9.89
C TYR A 211 -17.32 -14.67 10.68
N VAL A 212 -16.52 -15.04 11.67
CA VAL A 212 -16.87 -16.03 12.69
C VAL A 212 -16.57 -15.43 14.06
N ASP A 213 -17.61 -15.26 14.88
CA ASP A 213 -17.47 -14.99 16.31
C ASP A 213 -16.90 -16.23 17.00
N ASN A 214 -15.75 -16.09 17.65
CA ASN A 214 -15.08 -17.18 18.36
C ASN A 214 -15.65 -17.41 19.77
N GLY A 215 -16.50 -16.50 20.26
CA GLY A 215 -17.12 -16.56 21.59
C GLY A 215 -16.16 -16.26 22.74
N ASP A 216 -14.97 -15.73 22.43
CA ASP A 216 -13.90 -15.39 23.36
C ASP A 216 -13.51 -13.90 23.32
N GLY A 217 -14.31 -13.07 22.64
CA GLY A 217 -14.02 -11.66 22.40
C GLY A 217 -13.22 -11.39 21.13
N THR A 218 -12.93 -12.42 20.32
CA THR A 218 -12.31 -12.27 18.99
C THR A 218 -13.25 -12.66 17.85
N VAL A 219 -13.02 -12.05 16.70
CA VAL A 219 -13.73 -12.34 15.44
C VAL A 219 -12.71 -12.75 14.39
N SER A 220 -12.87 -13.94 13.82
CA SER A 220 -12.06 -14.39 12.68
C SER A 220 -12.70 -13.95 11.37
N ASP A 221 -11.95 -13.22 10.54
CA ASP A 221 -12.33 -12.92 9.16
C ASP A 221 -11.69 -13.95 8.21
N ARG A 222 -12.46 -14.98 7.84
CA ARG A 222 -11.99 -16.05 6.95
C ARG A 222 -11.80 -15.57 5.51
N ALA A 223 -12.33 -14.40 5.16
CA ALA A 223 -12.12 -13.81 3.84
C ALA A 223 -10.72 -13.19 3.74
N THR A 224 -10.16 -12.62 4.80
CA THR A 224 -8.86 -11.94 4.75
C THR A 224 -7.75 -12.69 5.47
N GLY A 225 -8.11 -13.67 6.32
CA GLY A 225 -7.18 -14.35 7.21
C GLY A 225 -6.82 -13.53 8.45
N LEU A 226 -7.44 -12.37 8.64
CA LEU A 226 -7.26 -11.52 9.82
C LEU A 226 -8.12 -12.02 10.99
N MET A 227 -7.68 -11.69 12.20
CA MET A 227 -8.47 -11.83 13.42
C MET A 227 -8.54 -10.48 14.12
N TRP A 228 -9.72 -10.13 14.60
CA TRP A 228 -10.04 -8.83 15.15
C TRP A 228 -10.46 -8.95 16.61
N ALA A 229 -10.13 -7.95 17.41
CA ALA A 229 -10.83 -7.73 18.67
C ALA A 229 -12.30 -7.37 18.36
N GLN A 230 -13.23 -8.00 19.08
CA GLN A 230 -14.66 -7.79 18.89
C GLN A 230 -15.10 -6.41 19.39
N ASP A 231 -14.48 -5.92 20.47
CA ASP A 231 -14.66 -4.58 21.03
C ASP A 231 -13.62 -3.59 20.46
N ASP A 232 -13.97 -2.31 20.43
CA ASP A 232 -13.00 -1.23 20.25
C ASP A 232 -12.36 -0.81 21.60
N SER A 233 -11.52 0.21 21.57
CA SER A 233 -10.80 0.71 22.75
C SER A 233 -11.70 1.26 23.86
N GLY A 234 -13.00 1.45 23.63
CA GLY A 234 -13.94 2.02 24.60
C GLY A 234 -13.82 3.53 24.81
N GLU A 235 -12.66 4.11 24.52
CA GLU A 235 -12.40 5.55 24.58
C GLU A 235 -11.50 5.97 23.41
N GLY A 236 -11.66 7.22 22.99
CA GLY A 236 -10.83 7.84 21.95
C GLY A 236 -9.48 8.32 22.49
N MET A 237 -8.45 8.26 21.65
CA MET A 237 -7.08 8.61 22.02
C MET A 237 -6.34 9.27 20.84
N ILE A 238 -5.26 9.98 21.15
CA ILE A 238 -4.39 10.53 20.09
C ILE A 238 -3.67 9.39 19.37
N TRP A 239 -3.10 9.69 18.20
CA TRP A 239 -2.55 8.64 17.34
C TRP A 239 -1.33 7.92 17.94
N GLU A 240 -0.45 8.64 18.65
CA GLU A 240 0.67 8.01 19.37
C GLU A 240 0.18 7.02 20.43
N ASP A 241 -0.85 7.41 21.19
CA ASP A 241 -1.46 6.57 22.22
C ASP A 241 -2.17 5.35 21.60
N ALA A 242 -2.73 5.47 20.40
CA ALA A 242 -3.33 4.35 19.67
C ALA A 242 -2.31 3.25 19.35
N LEU A 243 -1.12 3.65 18.90
CA LEU A 243 -0.01 2.72 18.66
C LEU A 243 0.47 2.08 19.96
N ALA A 244 0.61 2.88 21.02
CA ALA A 244 0.99 2.41 22.35
C ALA A 244 -0.06 1.48 22.98
N TYR A 245 -1.34 1.69 22.69
CA TYR A 245 -2.45 0.86 23.17
C TYR A 245 -2.32 -0.59 22.70
N ALA A 246 -1.94 -0.81 21.43
CA ALA A 246 -1.66 -2.16 20.93
C ALA A 246 -0.56 -2.87 21.74
N GLN A 247 0.52 -2.15 22.07
CA GLN A 247 1.62 -2.71 22.88
C GLN A 247 1.19 -3.02 24.31
N GLN A 248 0.35 -2.17 24.90
CA GLN A 248 -0.21 -2.41 26.23
C GLN A 248 -1.08 -3.66 26.24
N MET A 249 -1.91 -3.88 25.21
CA MET A 249 -2.71 -5.09 25.05
C MET A 249 -1.85 -6.33 24.85
N ASN A 250 -0.74 -6.22 24.11
CA ASN A 250 0.21 -7.32 23.94
C ASN A 250 0.92 -7.70 25.25
N ALA A 251 1.31 -6.72 26.05
CA ALA A 251 1.99 -6.95 27.33
C ALA A 251 1.13 -7.70 28.36
N VAL A 252 -0.20 -7.67 28.20
CA VAL A 252 -1.16 -8.37 29.08
C VAL A 252 -1.78 -9.61 28.44
N GLU A 253 -1.27 -10.06 27.29
CA GLU A 253 -1.82 -11.17 26.51
C GLU A 253 -3.34 -11.02 26.28
N HIS A 254 -3.77 -9.82 25.86
CA HIS A 254 -5.18 -9.48 25.66
C HIS A 254 -5.87 -10.52 24.77
N LEU A 255 -7.00 -11.06 25.25
CA LEU A 255 -7.77 -12.14 24.59
C LEU A 255 -6.93 -13.39 24.26
N GLY A 256 -5.85 -13.63 25.01
CA GLY A 256 -4.95 -14.77 24.84
C GLY A 256 -3.85 -14.59 23.78
N TYR A 257 -3.65 -13.37 23.27
CA TYR A 257 -2.69 -13.08 22.22
C TYR A 257 -1.81 -11.86 22.54
N SER A 258 -0.61 -11.83 21.93
CA SER A 258 0.44 -10.82 22.22
C SER A 258 1.04 -10.20 20.95
N ASP A 259 0.34 -10.32 19.83
CA ASP A 259 0.72 -9.86 18.49
C ASP A 259 -0.37 -8.97 17.86
N TRP A 260 -1.14 -8.28 18.71
CA TRP A 260 -2.09 -7.25 18.29
C TRP A 260 -1.38 -6.03 17.74
N ARG A 261 -2.00 -5.40 16.75
CA ARG A 261 -1.57 -4.13 16.15
C ARG A 261 -2.77 -3.26 15.80
N VAL A 262 -2.51 -1.97 15.59
CA VAL A 262 -3.46 -1.08 14.93
C VAL A 262 -3.47 -1.46 13.44
N PRO A 263 -4.64 -1.70 12.82
CA PRO A 263 -4.74 -2.05 11.41
C PRO A 263 -4.21 -0.93 10.53
N ASN A 264 -3.65 -1.26 9.37
CA ASN A 264 -3.46 -0.25 8.34
C ASN A 264 -4.83 0.19 7.77
N ILE A 265 -4.84 1.28 7.02
CA ILE A 265 -6.11 1.88 6.60
C ILE A 265 -6.92 1.00 5.63
N LYS A 266 -6.27 0.15 4.83
CA LYS A 266 -6.95 -0.79 3.93
C LYS A 266 -7.54 -1.98 4.68
N GLU A 267 -6.85 -2.49 5.69
CA GLU A 267 -7.40 -3.49 6.60
C GLU A 267 -8.59 -2.96 7.38
N LEU A 268 -8.50 -1.73 7.91
CA LEU A 268 -9.61 -1.10 8.61
C LEU A 268 -10.80 -0.84 7.68
N GLN A 269 -10.57 -0.45 6.43
CA GLN A 269 -11.63 -0.29 5.44
C GLN A 269 -12.29 -1.62 5.07
N SER A 270 -11.55 -2.73 5.14
CA SER A 270 -12.05 -4.05 4.77
C SER A 270 -13.23 -4.52 5.64
N ILE A 271 -13.35 -4.01 6.87
CA ILE A 271 -14.45 -4.38 7.79
C ILE A 271 -15.68 -3.49 7.70
N ILE A 272 -15.65 -2.45 6.85
CA ILE A 272 -16.80 -1.56 6.67
C ILE A 272 -17.91 -2.28 5.92
N ASP A 273 -19.12 -2.19 6.47
CA ASP A 273 -20.36 -2.60 5.83
C ASP A 273 -21.07 -1.35 5.28
N TYR A 274 -20.83 -1.08 3.99
CA TYR A 274 -21.43 0.05 3.27
C TYR A 274 -22.95 -0.08 3.07
N THR A 275 -23.58 -1.18 3.51
CA THR A 275 -25.05 -1.32 3.50
C THR A 275 -25.69 -0.82 4.80
N ARG A 276 -24.88 -0.31 5.74
CA ARG A 276 -25.31 0.11 7.07
C ARG A 276 -24.84 1.53 7.37
N SER A 277 -25.64 2.24 8.15
CA SER A 277 -25.30 3.57 8.65
C SER A 277 -26.15 3.93 9.88
N PRO A 278 -25.75 4.97 10.64
CA PRO A 278 -26.54 5.46 11.76
C PRO A 278 -28.00 5.73 11.38
N GLU A 279 -28.23 6.30 10.20
CA GLU A 279 -29.56 6.73 9.77
C GLU A 279 -30.40 5.63 9.11
N SER A 280 -29.75 4.62 8.51
CA SER A 280 -30.46 3.55 7.78
C SER A 280 -30.73 2.31 8.64
N SER A 281 -29.80 1.98 9.54
CA SER A 281 -29.81 0.74 10.31
C SER A 281 -29.67 0.94 11.82
N ASP A 282 -29.63 2.19 12.30
CA ASP A 282 -29.43 2.53 13.72
C ASP A 282 -28.21 1.80 14.30
N SER A 283 -27.11 1.83 13.54
CA SER A 283 -25.90 1.07 13.84
C SER A 283 -24.66 1.73 13.22
N PRO A 284 -23.44 1.36 13.64
CA PRO A 284 -22.25 1.70 12.87
C PRO A 284 -22.29 1.05 11.49
N ALA A 285 -21.45 1.52 10.57
CA ALA A 285 -21.18 0.90 9.27
C ALA A 285 -20.30 -0.36 9.42
N LEU A 286 -20.72 -1.32 10.24
CA LEU A 286 -20.03 -2.58 10.54
C LEU A 286 -21.02 -3.75 10.59
N ASP A 287 -20.51 -4.96 10.37
CA ASP A 287 -21.24 -6.18 10.69
C ASP A 287 -21.55 -6.26 12.20
N PRO A 288 -22.78 -6.67 12.61
CA PRO A 288 -23.18 -6.79 14.02
C PRO A 288 -22.34 -7.73 14.89
N VAL A 289 -21.49 -8.55 14.29
CA VAL A 289 -20.51 -9.35 15.05
C VAL A 289 -19.55 -8.46 15.82
N PHE A 290 -19.30 -7.23 15.35
CA PHE A 290 -18.44 -6.26 16.01
C PHE A 290 -19.24 -5.34 16.94
N ASN A 291 -18.72 -5.13 18.15
CA ASN A 291 -19.23 -4.10 19.05
C ASN A 291 -18.53 -2.78 18.74
N ALA A 292 -19.28 -1.67 18.73
CA ALA A 292 -18.72 -0.34 18.59
C ALA A 292 -19.28 0.56 19.69
N THR A 293 -18.39 1.23 20.42
CA THR A 293 -18.76 2.16 21.48
C THR A 293 -19.48 3.36 20.86
N SER A 294 -20.66 3.71 21.37
CA SER A 294 -21.36 4.92 20.95
C SER A 294 -20.94 6.13 21.77
N PHE A 295 -21.08 7.32 21.20
CA PHE A 295 -20.81 8.59 21.86
C PHE A 295 -21.81 9.66 21.39
N ILE A 296 -21.79 10.83 22.02
CA ILE A 296 -22.61 11.97 21.58
C ILE A 296 -21.79 12.84 20.63
N ASN A 297 -22.23 12.93 19.37
CA ASN A 297 -21.54 13.68 18.32
C ASN A 297 -21.81 15.20 18.40
N GLU A 298 -21.28 15.92 17.41
CA GLU A 298 -21.36 17.37 17.27
C GLU A 298 -22.79 17.90 17.06
N LEU A 299 -23.75 17.02 16.71
CA LEU A 299 -25.19 17.31 16.63
C LEU A 299 -25.92 17.11 17.97
N GLY A 300 -25.25 16.57 18.99
CA GLY A 300 -25.88 16.17 20.24
C GLY A 300 -26.66 14.85 20.11
N GLU A 301 -26.35 14.05 19.08
CA GLU A 301 -27.00 12.77 18.77
C GLU A 301 -26.09 11.60 19.17
N GLU A 302 -26.69 10.45 19.48
CA GLU A 302 -25.93 9.20 19.61
C GLU A 302 -25.38 8.79 18.23
N ASP A 303 -24.10 8.46 18.17
CA ASP A 303 -23.37 8.12 16.95
C ASP A 303 -22.17 7.23 17.27
N TRP A 304 -21.41 6.84 16.24
CA TRP A 304 -20.23 5.98 16.35
C TRP A 304 -18.94 6.69 15.92
N PRO A 305 -17.80 6.29 16.51
CA PRO A 305 -16.58 7.06 16.43
C PRO A 305 -15.91 6.96 15.05
N PHE A 306 -14.91 7.82 14.87
CA PHE A 306 -13.85 7.57 13.92
C PHE A 306 -12.83 6.61 14.55
N VAL A 307 -12.23 5.76 13.73
CA VAL A 307 -11.25 4.76 14.19
C VAL A 307 -9.93 4.98 13.47
N TRP A 308 -8.86 5.08 14.25
CA TRP A 308 -7.50 5.24 13.74
C TRP A 308 -7.04 4.01 12.97
N SER A 309 -6.32 4.25 11.87
CA SER A 309 -5.37 3.28 11.33
C SER A 309 -3.95 3.60 11.76
N SER A 310 -3.02 2.68 11.51
CA SER A 310 -1.57 2.88 11.67
C SER A 310 -0.93 3.63 10.50
N THR A 311 -1.72 4.11 9.52
CA THR A 311 -1.26 4.74 8.28
C THR A 311 -1.22 6.27 8.44
N THR A 312 -0.06 6.88 8.20
CA THR A 312 0.11 8.33 8.14
C THR A 312 -0.45 8.90 6.83
N HIS A 313 -1.07 10.08 6.87
CA HIS A 313 -1.49 10.79 5.66
C HIS A 313 -0.58 12.01 5.43
N VAL A 314 0.38 11.86 4.52
CA VAL A 314 1.42 12.87 4.27
C VAL A 314 0.90 13.95 3.32
N GLY A 315 1.15 15.22 3.66
CA GLY A 315 0.88 16.35 2.78
C GLY A 315 1.99 16.58 1.75
N SER A 316 1.67 17.20 0.63
CA SER A 316 2.62 17.53 -0.45
C SER A 316 3.79 18.42 -0.02
N ASN A 317 3.65 19.16 1.08
CA ASN A 317 4.73 19.90 1.73
C ASN A 317 5.65 19.04 2.62
N GLY A 318 5.48 17.71 2.62
CA GLY A 318 6.22 16.76 3.45
C GLY A 318 5.74 16.65 4.90
N SER A 319 4.67 17.36 5.28
CA SER A 319 4.12 17.27 6.63
C SER A 319 3.44 15.92 6.85
N ALA A 320 3.82 15.25 7.93
CA ALA A 320 3.25 13.99 8.39
C ALA A 320 2.34 14.18 9.62
N ALA A 321 1.77 15.38 9.77
CA ALA A 321 0.98 15.78 10.94
C ALA A 321 -0.38 15.08 11.08
N ALA A 322 -0.84 14.41 10.03
CA ALA A 322 -2.12 13.72 10.01
C ALA A 322 -1.95 12.21 9.89
N ALA A 323 -2.86 11.46 10.47
CA ALA A 323 -3.02 10.02 10.27
C ALA A 323 -4.40 9.73 9.70
N SER A 324 -4.55 8.58 9.05
CA SER A 324 -5.80 8.19 8.41
C SER A 324 -6.76 7.54 9.42
N TYR A 325 -8.05 7.77 9.23
CA TYR A 325 -9.12 7.12 10.00
C TYR A 325 -10.25 6.68 9.08
N VAL A 326 -11.07 5.73 9.55
CA VAL A 326 -12.36 5.40 8.95
C VAL A 326 -13.50 5.80 9.89
N ALA A 327 -14.56 6.39 9.36
CA ALA A 327 -15.74 6.77 10.12
C ALA A 327 -16.71 5.59 10.24
N PHE A 328 -16.92 5.06 11.45
CA PHE A 328 -17.95 4.04 11.67
C PHE A 328 -19.35 4.66 11.78
N GLY A 329 -19.44 5.89 12.29
CA GLY A 329 -20.65 6.71 12.34
C GLY A 329 -20.67 7.82 11.29
N LYS A 330 -21.49 8.87 11.50
CA LYS A 330 -21.63 9.98 10.54
C LYS A 330 -20.29 10.72 10.35
N ALA A 331 -19.96 11.05 9.10
CA ALA A 331 -18.78 11.82 8.76
C ALA A 331 -19.17 13.30 8.58
N LEU A 332 -19.28 13.99 9.73
CA LEU A 332 -19.85 15.32 9.82
C LEU A 332 -18.93 16.43 9.29
N GLY A 333 -19.56 17.50 8.81
CA GLY A 333 -18.93 18.74 8.39
C GLY A 333 -19.82 19.95 8.71
N TYR A 334 -19.19 21.07 9.03
CA TYR A 334 -19.86 22.31 9.41
C TYR A 334 -20.09 23.21 8.20
N MET A 335 -21.27 23.08 7.59
CA MET A 335 -21.66 23.84 6.42
C MET A 335 -22.84 24.76 6.71
N ASN A 336 -22.81 25.98 6.17
CA ASN A 336 -23.91 26.94 6.28
C ASN A 336 -24.37 27.18 7.73
N GLY A 337 -23.45 27.12 8.69
CA GLY A 337 -23.73 27.35 10.11
C GLY A 337 -24.31 26.15 10.87
N ASN A 338 -24.30 24.94 10.28
CA ASN A 338 -24.82 23.73 10.92
C ASN A 338 -23.89 22.55 10.64
N TRP A 339 -23.82 21.60 11.59
CA TRP A 339 -23.25 20.29 11.33
C TRP A 339 -24.20 19.48 10.45
N ILE A 340 -23.66 18.79 9.46
CA ILE A 340 -24.38 17.87 8.57
C ILE A 340 -23.47 16.69 8.22
N ASP A 341 -24.04 15.52 7.96
CA ASP A 341 -23.29 14.36 7.44
C ASP A 341 -22.94 14.63 5.97
N VAL A 342 -21.68 14.97 5.71
CA VAL A 342 -21.21 15.41 4.38
C VAL A 342 -20.54 14.31 3.59
N HIS A 343 -20.02 13.27 4.26
CA HIS A 343 -19.31 12.16 3.60
C HIS A 343 -19.91 10.78 3.86
N GLY A 344 -20.80 10.64 4.85
CA GLY A 344 -21.43 9.36 5.19
C GLY A 344 -20.55 8.43 6.02
N ALA A 345 -21.22 7.54 6.78
CA ALA A 345 -20.55 6.44 7.49
C ALA A 345 -19.87 5.47 6.51
N GLY A 346 -18.61 5.12 6.78
CA GLY A 346 -17.72 4.38 5.89
C GLY A 346 -16.75 5.26 5.09
N ALA A 347 -16.82 6.60 5.25
CA ALA A 347 -15.81 7.51 4.71
C ALA A 347 -14.43 7.28 5.35
N GLN A 348 -13.38 7.47 4.55
CA GLN A 348 -12.00 7.45 5.00
C GLN A 348 -11.38 8.83 4.82
N ARG A 349 -10.83 9.36 5.90
CA ARG A 349 -10.28 10.70 6.01
C ARG A 349 -9.00 10.65 6.82
N SER A 350 -8.58 11.80 7.32
CA SER A 350 -7.43 11.94 8.19
C SER A 350 -7.65 13.07 9.19
N ASP A 351 -7.14 12.89 10.39
CA ASP A 351 -7.15 13.87 11.47
C ASP A 351 -5.72 14.19 11.90
N PRO A 352 -5.47 15.34 12.55
CA PRO A 352 -4.19 15.59 13.23
C PRO A 352 -3.87 14.46 14.21
N LYS A 353 -2.61 14.02 14.23
CA LYS A 353 -2.13 12.96 15.13
C LYS A 353 -2.23 13.33 16.61
N ASN A 354 -2.22 14.62 16.91
CA ASN A 354 -2.22 15.20 18.25
C ASN A 354 -2.90 16.58 18.24
N GLY A 355 -3.24 17.11 19.42
CA GLY A 355 -3.84 18.43 19.60
C GLY A 355 -5.13 18.39 20.43
N ASP A 356 -5.90 19.47 20.38
CA ASP A 356 -7.19 19.61 21.05
C ASP A 356 -8.32 19.83 20.02
N PRO A 357 -9.35 18.97 19.97
CA PRO A 357 -10.52 19.16 19.09
C PRO A 357 -11.22 20.51 19.29
N ALA A 358 -11.12 21.10 20.48
CA ALA A 358 -11.68 22.42 20.77
C ALA A 358 -11.05 23.55 19.92
N ASP A 359 -9.87 23.33 19.34
CA ASP A 359 -9.23 24.25 18.39
C ASP A 359 -9.95 24.26 17.02
N TYR A 360 -10.86 23.31 16.78
CA TYR A 360 -11.62 23.15 15.53
C TYR A 360 -13.14 23.22 15.77
N PRO A 361 -13.68 24.32 16.35
CA PRO A 361 -15.09 24.41 16.73
C PRO A 361 -16.08 24.34 15.55
N THR A 362 -15.58 24.50 14.32
CA THR A 362 -16.33 24.38 13.06
C THR A 362 -15.62 23.46 12.07
N GLY A 363 -14.83 22.52 12.59
CA GLY A 363 -14.05 21.60 11.78
C GLY A 363 -12.97 22.27 10.92
N PHE A 364 -12.49 21.56 9.91
CA PHE A 364 -11.41 21.99 9.03
C PHE A 364 -11.69 21.67 7.55
N GLY A 365 -11.10 22.46 6.65
CA GLY A 365 -11.24 22.28 5.20
C GLY A 365 -12.54 22.87 4.63
N PRO A 366 -12.78 22.70 3.31
CA PRO A 366 -13.84 23.41 2.59
C PRO A 366 -15.27 23.13 3.09
N GLN A 367 -15.51 21.96 3.68
CA GLN A 367 -16.81 21.54 4.21
C GLN A 367 -16.87 21.61 5.75
N GLY A 368 -15.81 22.12 6.39
CA GLY A 368 -15.72 22.21 7.86
C GLY A 368 -15.74 20.85 8.52
N ASP A 369 -14.99 19.88 7.99
CA ASP A 369 -15.02 18.49 8.42
C ASP A 369 -14.65 18.36 9.90
N ALA A 370 -15.41 17.55 10.65
CA ALA A 370 -15.18 17.35 12.07
C ALA A 370 -13.76 16.84 12.31
N ILE A 371 -13.05 17.50 13.24
CA ILE A 371 -11.71 17.11 13.69
C ILE A 371 -11.85 16.60 15.11
N ARG A 372 -11.64 15.30 15.30
CA ARG A 372 -11.89 14.64 16.59
C ARG A 372 -10.63 14.30 17.34
N ILE A 373 -9.50 14.04 16.67
CA ILE A 373 -8.15 13.76 17.20
C ILE A 373 -8.10 12.54 18.15
N PHE A 374 -8.94 12.52 19.18
CA PHE A 374 -9.26 11.38 20.02
C PHE A 374 -10.13 10.37 19.26
N ASN A 375 -9.55 9.67 18.29
CA ASN A 375 -10.22 8.59 17.57
C ASN A 375 -10.00 7.25 18.29
N TYR A 376 -10.90 6.30 18.06
CA TYR A 376 -10.91 5.00 18.73
C TYR A 376 -9.97 4.03 18.02
N VAL A 377 -9.72 2.87 18.63
CA VAL A 377 -8.86 1.81 18.05
C VAL A 377 -9.61 0.49 18.07
N ARG A 378 -9.53 -0.27 16.97
CA ARG A 378 -9.88 -1.69 16.94
C ARG A 378 -8.64 -2.47 16.56
N LEU A 379 -8.23 -3.38 17.44
CA LEU A 379 -7.01 -4.16 17.22
C LEU A 379 -7.25 -5.30 16.22
N VAL A 380 -6.21 -5.55 15.43
CA VAL A 380 -6.15 -6.65 14.47
C VAL A 380 -4.88 -7.46 14.70
N ARG A 381 -4.89 -8.73 14.28
CA ARG A 381 -3.73 -9.61 14.22
C ARG A 381 -3.86 -10.59 13.06
N GLY A 382 -2.75 -11.28 12.76
CA GLY A 382 -2.67 -12.19 11.62
C GLY A 382 -2.73 -11.45 10.29
N GLY A 383 -3.38 -12.08 9.30
CA GLY A 383 -3.26 -11.69 7.89
C GLY A 383 -2.13 -12.48 7.24
N ALA A 384 -2.18 -12.60 5.91
CA ALA A 384 -1.24 -13.48 5.24
C ALA A 384 0.15 -12.85 5.12
N THR A 385 1.06 -13.49 5.83
CA THR A 385 2.50 -13.39 5.63
C THR A 385 2.83 -14.12 4.32
N SER A 386 3.47 -13.44 3.38
CA SER A 386 4.20 -14.12 2.31
C SER A 386 5.32 -14.92 2.98
N ASP A 387 5.13 -16.24 3.10
CA ASP A 387 6.08 -17.19 3.71
C ASP A 387 6.61 -16.79 5.10
N ASP A 388 6.15 -17.51 6.11
CA ASP A 388 6.50 -17.37 7.52
C ASP A 388 7.95 -17.88 7.83
N SER A 389 8.93 -17.46 7.02
CA SER A 389 10.36 -17.76 7.20
C SER A 389 11.29 -16.54 7.12
N VAL A 390 10.79 -15.30 7.11
CA VAL A 390 11.65 -14.09 7.10
C VAL A 390 11.27 -13.04 8.16
N LEU A 391 10.36 -13.34 9.09
CA LEU A 391 9.97 -12.39 10.12
C LEU A 391 10.87 -12.44 11.36
N ALA A 392 12.10 -11.93 11.19
CA ALA A 392 12.73 -11.15 12.26
C ALA A 392 12.46 -9.66 11.98
N PRO A 393 12.40 -8.78 13.00
CA PRO A 393 12.13 -7.36 12.80
C PRO A 393 13.21 -6.80 11.88
N GLN A 394 12.82 -6.23 10.75
CA GLN A 394 13.74 -5.54 9.84
C GLN A 394 14.17 -4.23 10.51
N THR A 395 15.29 -4.28 11.24
CA THR A 395 15.84 -3.14 11.98
C THR A 395 16.83 -2.39 11.12
N CYS A 396 16.35 -1.39 10.38
CA CYS A 396 17.23 -0.39 9.81
C CYS A 396 17.95 0.39 10.93
N GLY A 397 19.24 0.64 10.78
CA GLY A 397 20.14 1.28 11.74
C GLY A 397 21.02 0.31 12.55
N ASN A 398 21.18 -0.95 12.10
CA ASN A 398 22.06 -1.94 12.75
C ASN A 398 23.51 -1.91 12.23
N GLY A 399 23.76 -1.19 11.13
CA GLY A 399 25.06 -1.03 10.48
C GLY A 399 25.44 -2.10 9.44
N GLU A 400 24.56 -3.03 9.11
CA GLU A 400 24.77 -4.08 8.10
C GLU A 400 23.61 -4.07 7.08
N CYS A 401 23.91 -4.17 5.78
CA CYS A 401 22.87 -4.25 4.74
C CYS A 401 22.38 -5.71 4.62
N ASP A 402 21.31 -6.05 5.33
CA ASP A 402 20.78 -7.40 5.45
C ASP A 402 20.01 -7.89 4.20
N ALA A 403 19.83 -9.21 4.06
CA ALA A 403 19.10 -9.79 2.94
C ALA A 403 17.63 -9.33 2.92
N GLY A 404 17.25 -8.55 1.90
CA GLY A 404 15.93 -7.92 1.79
C GLY A 404 15.97 -6.40 2.01
N GLU A 405 17.07 -5.87 2.52
CA GLU A 405 17.30 -4.44 2.59
C GLU A 405 17.76 -3.89 1.23
N THR A 406 17.28 -2.71 0.88
CA THR A 406 17.72 -1.98 -0.31
C THR A 406 18.05 -0.56 0.06
N LEU A 407 18.77 0.15 -0.81
CA LEU A 407 19.03 1.58 -0.64
C LEU A 407 17.75 2.42 -0.50
N ALA A 408 16.60 1.91 -0.96
CA ALA A 408 15.29 2.54 -0.81
C ALA A 408 14.58 2.20 0.51
N ILE A 409 14.91 1.06 1.13
CA ILE A 409 14.25 0.51 2.33
C ILE A 409 15.07 0.81 3.59
N CYS A 410 16.40 0.67 3.53
CA CYS A 410 17.31 1.02 4.62
C CYS A 410 18.56 1.78 4.13
N PRO A 411 18.41 3.09 3.81
CA PRO A 411 19.52 3.91 3.31
C PRO A 411 20.63 4.18 4.33
N GLU A 412 20.37 4.00 5.64
CA GLU A 412 21.38 4.19 6.68
C GLU A 412 22.42 3.07 6.69
N ASP A 413 22.01 1.82 6.50
CA ASP A 413 22.88 0.65 6.52
C ASP A 413 23.38 0.26 5.11
N CYS A 414 22.56 0.49 4.06
CA CYS A 414 22.88 0.15 2.67
C CYS A 414 23.48 1.31 1.85
N GLN A 415 24.31 2.19 2.44
CA GLN A 415 24.87 3.37 1.76
C GLN A 415 25.68 3.02 0.50
N SER A 416 25.56 3.85 -0.57
CA SER A 416 26.36 3.72 -1.79
C SER A 416 27.87 3.95 -1.54
N PRO A 417 28.76 3.08 -2.04
CA PRO A 417 30.19 3.38 -2.11
C PRO A 417 30.54 4.28 -3.31
N SER A 418 31.77 4.80 -3.23
CA SER A 418 32.56 5.58 -4.18
C SER A 418 32.26 5.30 -5.66
N VAL A 419 31.99 6.37 -6.43
CA VAL A 419 32.05 6.52 -7.91
C VAL A 419 31.95 5.27 -8.79
N CYS A 420 30.82 4.57 -8.77
CA CYS A 420 30.56 3.51 -9.75
C CYS A 420 30.48 4.05 -11.21
N GLY A 421 31.24 3.45 -12.12
CA GLY A 421 31.36 3.77 -13.55
C GLY A 421 32.71 4.34 -14.00
N ASP A 422 33.78 4.19 -13.21
CA ASP A 422 35.13 4.68 -13.53
C ASP A 422 36.07 3.63 -14.13
N SER A 423 35.56 2.42 -14.36
CA SER A 423 36.24 1.23 -14.91
C SER A 423 37.34 0.63 -14.02
N VAL A 424 37.32 0.89 -12.71
CA VAL A 424 38.27 0.31 -11.74
C VAL A 424 37.54 -0.27 -10.53
N CYS A 425 37.53 -1.60 -10.38
CA CYS A 425 36.98 -2.26 -9.20
C CYS A 425 37.83 -1.97 -7.94
N ALA A 426 37.41 -1.02 -7.12
CA ALA A 426 38.11 -0.62 -5.88
C ALA A 426 37.88 -1.63 -4.73
N ALA A 427 38.67 -1.52 -3.65
CA ALA A 427 38.61 -2.47 -2.53
C ALA A 427 37.28 -2.41 -1.73
N ASP A 428 36.50 -1.36 -1.92
CA ASP A 428 35.15 -1.13 -1.38
C ASP A 428 34.03 -1.42 -2.39
N GLU A 429 34.35 -1.96 -3.57
CA GLU A 429 33.41 -2.30 -4.63
C GLU A 429 33.30 -3.83 -4.83
N THR A 430 32.10 -4.29 -5.16
CA THR A 430 31.79 -5.71 -5.41
C THR A 430 30.93 -5.83 -6.68
N THR A 431 30.78 -7.05 -7.21
CA THR A 431 29.85 -7.33 -8.33
C THR A 431 28.39 -7.03 -7.99
N VAL A 432 28.06 -6.87 -6.71
CA VAL A 432 26.73 -6.48 -6.22
C VAL A 432 26.63 -4.97 -6.01
N THR A 433 27.68 -4.33 -5.51
CA THR A 433 27.68 -2.90 -5.14
C THR A 433 28.12 -1.97 -6.27
N CYS A 434 28.91 -2.43 -7.25
CA CYS A 434 29.23 -1.70 -8.49
C CYS A 434 29.47 -2.66 -9.68
N PRO A 435 28.41 -3.23 -10.27
CA PRO A 435 28.51 -4.18 -11.39
C PRO A 435 29.05 -3.57 -12.69
N ALA A 436 29.12 -2.23 -12.79
CA ALA A 436 29.65 -1.54 -13.96
C ALA A 436 31.18 -1.66 -14.09
N ASP A 437 31.89 -1.70 -12.95
CA ASP A 437 33.35 -1.73 -12.89
C ASP A 437 33.89 -3.07 -12.37
N CYS A 438 33.09 -3.79 -11.57
CA CYS A 438 33.39 -5.13 -11.07
C CYS A 438 32.55 -6.17 -11.84
N THR A 439 33.18 -6.96 -12.72
CA THR A 439 32.53 -8.09 -13.41
C THR A 439 33.05 -9.42 -12.85
N VAL A 440 32.23 -10.47 -12.89
CA VAL A 440 32.62 -11.83 -12.51
C VAL A 440 33.81 -12.23 -13.38
N GLU A 441 34.99 -12.38 -12.78
CA GLU A 441 36.19 -12.67 -13.54
C GLU A 441 36.02 -13.96 -14.35
N GLY A 442 36.24 -13.86 -15.65
CA GLY A 442 36.49 -15.03 -16.47
C GLY A 442 37.76 -15.74 -16.01
N PRO A 443 37.98 -17.00 -16.43
CA PRO A 443 39.12 -17.79 -16.01
C PRO A 443 40.45 -17.06 -16.26
N VAL A 444 41.24 -16.87 -15.19
CA VAL A 444 42.54 -16.18 -15.20
C VAL A 444 43.54 -16.97 -16.03
N SER A 445 44.30 -16.31 -16.92
CA SER A 445 45.36 -16.97 -17.68
C SER A 445 46.56 -17.33 -16.80
N CYS A 446 47.16 -18.50 -16.99
CA CYS A 446 48.31 -18.97 -16.23
C CYS A 446 49.42 -19.49 -17.14
N GLU A 447 50.67 -19.40 -16.68
CA GLU A 447 51.80 -20.10 -17.31
C GLU A 447 52.29 -21.24 -16.40
N THR A 448 52.14 -21.06 -15.09
CA THR A 448 52.52 -21.99 -14.03
C THR A 448 51.45 -22.09 -12.95
N GLN A 449 51.49 -23.14 -12.14
CA GLN A 449 50.56 -23.31 -11.01
C GLN A 449 50.64 -22.16 -9.99
N ALA A 450 51.82 -21.55 -9.83
CA ALA A 450 52.01 -20.42 -8.93
C ALA A 450 51.16 -19.19 -9.31
N ASP A 451 50.76 -19.07 -10.58
CA ASP A 451 49.88 -17.99 -11.04
C ASP A 451 48.44 -18.19 -10.54
N CYS A 452 48.00 -19.44 -10.39
CA CYS A 452 46.68 -19.77 -9.85
C CYS A 452 46.65 -19.76 -8.31
N ASP A 453 47.80 -20.00 -7.67
CA ASP A 453 47.94 -19.94 -6.20
C ASP A 453 48.13 -18.50 -5.68
N ALA A 454 48.33 -17.52 -6.57
CA ALA A 454 48.48 -16.11 -6.22
C ALA A 454 47.12 -15.46 -5.88
N PRO A 455 47.07 -14.41 -5.04
CA PRO A 455 45.83 -13.69 -4.76
C PRO A 455 45.16 -13.20 -6.05
N GLY A 456 43.87 -13.54 -6.24
CA GLY A 456 43.12 -13.26 -7.45
C GLY A 456 43.31 -14.26 -8.60
N GLY A 457 44.15 -15.30 -8.44
CA GLY A 457 44.34 -16.35 -9.46
C GLY A 457 43.22 -17.41 -9.48
N CYS A 458 42.43 -17.49 -8.41
CA CYS A 458 41.30 -18.39 -8.26
C CYS A 458 40.22 -17.69 -7.40
N PRO A 459 38.92 -17.85 -7.69
CA PRO A 459 37.85 -17.31 -6.84
C PRO A 459 37.98 -17.77 -5.38
N ASP A 460 37.91 -16.82 -4.43
CA ASP A 460 38.09 -17.08 -2.99
C ASP A 460 37.01 -18.02 -2.40
N GLU A 461 35.88 -18.18 -3.11
CA GLU A 461 34.75 -19.03 -2.72
C GLU A 461 34.98 -20.52 -3.00
N LEU A 462 36.04 -20.88 -3.76
CA LEU A 462 36.33 -22.27 -4.13
C LEU A 462 37.15 -22.99 -3.06
N THR A 463 36.51 -23.93 -2.38
CA THR A 463 37.14 -24.74 -1.30
C THR A 463 38.26 -25.66 -1.80
N GLU A 464 38.21 -26.09 -3.07
CA GLU A 464 39.17 -27.03 -3.68
C GLU A 464 40.29 -26.34 -4.49
N GLY A 465 40.25 -25.01 -4.62
CA GLY A 465 41.22 -24.20 -5.37
C GLY A 465 41.16 -24.39 -6.90
N CYS A 466 42.20 -23.91 -7.60
CA CYS A 466 42.31 -23.98 -9.06
C CYS A 466 43.62 -24.64 -9.52
N THR A 467 43.59 -25.29 -10.68
CA THR A 467 44.77 -25.86 -11.35
C THR A 467 45.03 -25.15 -12.68
N CYS A 468 46.29 -24.81 -12.96
CA CYS A 468 46.69 -24.28 -14.26
C CYS A 468 46.63 -25.39 -15.32
N SER A 469 45.68 -25.29 -16.26
CA SER A 469 45.40 -26.34 -17.25
C SER A 469 45.28 -25.80 -18.68
N ASP A 470 45.67 -26.62 -19.65
CA ASP A 470 45.49 -26.34 -21.07
C ASP A 470 44.01 -26.54 -21.44
N THR A 471 43.39 -25.55 -22.06
CA THR A 471 42.01 -25.62 -22.53
C THR A 471 41.94 -26.06 -24.00
N PRO A 472 40.77 -26.50 -24.50
CA PRO A 472 40.63 -26.99 -25.88
C PRO A 472 40.95 -25.96 -26.97
N ASP A 473 40.92 -24.66 -26.66
CA ASP A 473 41.27 -23.60 -27.60
C ASP A 473 42.78 -23.29 -27.66
N GLY A 474 43.58 -23.98 -26.84
CA GLY A 474 45.03 -23.86 -26.76
C GLY A 474 45.53 -22.78 -25.79
N SER A 475 44.65 -22.14 -25.02
CA SER A 475 45.01 -21.26 -23.90
C SER A 475 45.31 -22.05 -22.63
N LYS A 476 46.11 -21.46 -21.72
CA LYS A 476 46.34 -21.98 -20.37
C LYS A 476 45.64 -21.10 -19.36
N LEU A 477 44.71 -21.69 -18.60
CA LEU A 477 43.88 -20.96 -17.65
C LEU A 477 43.86 -21.67 -16.28
N CYS A 478 43.60 -20.91 -15.23
CA CYS A 478 43.29 -21.42 -13.90
C CYS A 478 41.88 -22.01 -13.92
N VAL A 479 41.78 -23.34 -13.86
CA VAL A 479 40.52 -24.08 -13.92
C VAL A 479 40.16 -24.54 -12.51
N PRO A 480 38.92 -24.28 -12.01
CA PRO A 480 38.47 -24.77 -10.71
C PRO A 480 38.59 -26.29 -10.57
N ASN A 481 39.09 -26.72 -9.41
CA ASN A 481 39.11 -28.13 -9.02
C ASN A 481 37.73 -28.55 -8.52
N CYS A 482 37.39 -29.82 -8.70
CA CYS A 482 36.10 -30.37 -8.29
C CYS A 482 36.20 -31.85 -7.92
N ASN A 483 35.27 -32.29 -7.07
CA ASN A 483 35.02 -33.70 -6.78
C ASN A 483 33.68 -34.16 -7.37
N THR A 484 32.73 -33.23 -7.50
CA THR A 484 31.38 -33.42 -8.03
C THR A 484 31.01 -32.26 -8.96
N ALA A 485 29.93 -32.41 -9.74
CA ALA A 485 29.46 -31.34 -10.62
C ALA A 485 28.94 -30.11 -9.86
N GLU A 486 28.54 -30.26 -8.60
CA GLU A 486 28.06 -29.17 -7.75
C GLU A 486 29.20 -28.24 -7.28
N ASP A 487 30.44 -28.73 -7.32
CA ASP A 487 31.63 -27.94 -6.96
C ASP A 487 32.04 -26.95 -8.08
N CYS A 488 31.40 -27.03 -9.26
CA CYS A 488 31.77 -26.22 -10.41
C CYS A 488 30.94 -24.92 -10.50
N PRO A 489 31.59 -23.74 -10.50
CA PRO A 489 30.89 -22.47 -10.70
C PRO A 489 30.35 -22.35 -12.14
N PRO A 490 29.38 -21.46 -12.39
CA PRO A 490 28.88 -21.19 -13.73
C PRO A 490 30.02 -20.79 -14.69
N GLY A 491 30.06 -21.41 -15.86
CA GLY A 491 31.07 -21.12 -16.88
C GLY A 491 30.83 -19.78 -17.58
N PRO A 492 31.80 -19.33 -18.42
CA PRO A 492 31.68 -18.08 -19.17
C PRO A 492 30.36 -18.01 -19.95
N GLY A 493 29.63 -16.90 -19.80
CA GLY A 493 28.33 -16.71 -20.44
C GLY A 493 27.18 -17.56 -19.84
N GLY A 494 27.34 -18.06 -18.61
CA GLY A 494 26.33 -18.88 -17.92
C GLY A 494 26.33 -20.35 -18.36
N ALA A 495 27.44 -20.83 -18.93
CA ALA A 495 27.55 -22.21 -19.39
C ALA A 495 27.48 -23.21 -18.22
N THR A 496 26.76 -24.32 -18.42
CA THR A 496 26.72 -25.42 -17.45
C THR A 496 28.05 -26.16 -17.43
N MET A 497 28.64 -26.30 -16.24
CA MET A 497 29.93 -26.97 -16.04
C MET A 497 29.72 -28.35 -15.42
N THR A 498 30.67 -29.26 -15.65
CA THR A 498 30.70 -30.60 -15.06
C THR A 498 32.10 -30.94 -14.59
N CYS A 499 32.21 -31.86 -13.64
CA CYS A 499 33.51 -32.30 -13.13
C CYS A 499 34.05 -33.45 -13.97
N ASN A 500 35.21 -33.24 -14.61
CA ASN A 500 35.82 -34.27 -15.43
C ASN A 500 36.55 -35.34 -14.55
N PRO A 501 36.95 -36.49 -15.11
CA PRO A 501 37.66 -37.53 -14.36
C PRO A 501 39.05 -37.13 -13.82
N GLU A 502 39.57 -35.97 -14.23
CA GLU A 502 40.84 -35.40 -13.77
C GLU A 502 40.64 -34.43 -12.60
N GLY A 503 39.39 -34.23 -12.15
CA GLY A 503 39.04 -33.35 -11.05
C GLY A 503 38.97 -31.87 -11.43
N LEU A 504 38.70 -31.56 -12.70
CA LEU A 504 38.62 -30.19 -13.22
C LEU A 504 37.23 -29.86 -13.74
N CYS A 505 36.77 -28.64 -13.49
CA CYS A 505 35.54 -28.12 -14.03
C CYS A 505 35.66 -27.81 -15.51
N VAL A 506 34.89 -28.52 -16.34
CA VAL A 506 34.86 -28.36 -17.80
C VAL A 506 33.43 -28.10 -18.29
N PRO A 507 33.23 -27.41 -19.43
CA PRO A 507 31.91 -27.26 -20.02
C PRO A 507 31.28 -28.63 -20.33
N GLN A 508 29.98 -28.76 -20.09
CA GLN A 508 29.21 -29.99 -20.33
C GLN A 508 29.05 -30.34 -21.81
#